data_AF-A0A7C1ZGG3-F1
#
_entry.id   AF-A0A7C1ZGG3-F1
#
_cell.length_a   1.000
_cell.length_b   1.000
_cell.length_c   1.000
_cell.angle_alpha   90.00
_cell.angle_beta   90.00
_cell.angle_gamma   90.00
#
_symmetry.space_group_name_H-M   'P 1'
#
loop_
_entity.id
_entity.type
_entity.pdbx_description
1 polymer ?
#
loop_
_entity_poly.entity_id
_entity_poly.type
_entity_poly.pdbx_seq_one_letter_code
_entity_poly.pdbx_strand_id
1 'polypeptide(L)'
;MPVELLKQEKIVLTVVQEYLNKNRFFNMKEILPFIHARFKMASININLRGIEELLKSLAEKKLIVEGSKLYKDDILNNLKRRKIYDFIKENPGTY
;
A
#
# COMPACT_ATOMS: atom_id res chain seq x y z
N MET A 1 -3.87 23.36 -8.56
CA MET A 1 -4.08 23.94 -7.21
C MET A 1 -3.29 23.11 -6.22
N PRO A 2 -2.56 23.71 -5.26
CA PRO A 2 -1.91 22.95 -4.20
C PRO A 2 -2.99 22.20 -3.40
N VAL A 3 -2.75 20.91 -3.13
CA VAL A 3 -3.66 20.12 -2.31
C VAL A 3 -3.51 20.59 -0.87
N GLU A 4 -4.54 21.26 -0.33
CA GLU A 4 -4.55 21.65 1.08
C GLU A 4 -4.70 20.40 1.97
N LEU A 5 -3.79 20.29 2.93
CA LEU A 5 -3.75 19.18 3.88
C LEU A 5 -3.94 19.69 5.30
N LEU A 6 -4.82 19.03 6.03
CA LEU A 6 -4.98 19.20 7.47
C LEU A 6 -3.70 18.78 8.21
N LYS A 7 -3.50 19.31 9.42
CA LYS A 7 -2.31 19.00 10.23
C LYS A 7 -2.13 17.48 10.45
N GLN A 8 -3.22 16.76 10.69
CA GLN A 8 -3.19 15.32 10.90
C GLN A 8 -2.86 14.56 9.61
N GLU A 9 -3.39 14.98 8.47
CA GLU A 9 -3.06 14.39 7.16
C GLU A 9 -1.57 14.53 6.83
N LYS A 10 -0.97 15.68 7.15
CA LYS A 10 0.47 15.89 6.97
C LYS A 10 1.28 14.89 7.80
N ILE A 11 0.89 14.67 9.06
CA ILE A 11 1.56 13.71 9.95
C ILE A 11 1.42 12.28 9.40
N VAL A 12 0.20 11.87 9.01
CA VAL A 12 -0.02 10.55 8.42
C VAL A 12 0.83 10.38 7.16
N LEU A 13 0.84 11.38 6.28
CA LEU A 13 1.62 11.34 5.05
C LEU A 13 3.12 11.20 5.33
N THR A 14 3.67 11.93 6.31
CA THR A 14 5.07 11.77 6.73
C THR A 14 5.37 10.37 7.22
N VAL A 15 4.49 9.79 8.06
CA VAL A 15 4.66 8.41 8.54
C VAL A 15 4.60 7.39 7.39
N VAL A 16 3.69 7.57 6.43
CA VAL A 16 3.61 6.71 5.24
C VAL A 16 4.87 6.82 4.39
N GLN A 17 5.41 8.02 4.19
CA GLN A 17 6.67 8.23 3.46
C GLN A 17 7.86 7.59 4.17
N GLU A 18 7.97 7.73 5.50
CA GLU A 18 9.01 7.06 6.30
C GLU A 18 8.93 5.54 6.17
N TYR A 19 7.71 4.99 6.16
CA TYR A 19 7.48 3.56 5.99
C TYR A 19 7.90 3.09 4.59
N LEU A 20 7.52 3.83 3.54
CA LEU A 20 7.85 3.52 2.15
C LEU A 20 9.34 3.66 1.83
N ASN A 21 10.07 4.52 2.55
CA ASN A 21 11.53 4.60 2.44
C ASN A 21 12.23 3.30 2.89
N LYS A 22 11.61 2.53 3.78
CA LYS A 22 12.13 1.25 4.27
C LYS A 22 11.49 0.04 3.59
N ASN A 23 10.29 0.20 3.03
CA ASN A 23 9.49 -0.87 2.45
C ASN A 23 9.05 -0.50 1.03
N ARG A 24 9.21 -1.41 0.05
CA ARG A 24 8.89 -1.15 -1.36
C ARG A 24 7.43 -0.81 -1.65
N PHE A 25 6.51 -1.16 -0.76
CA PHE A 25 5.07 -0.96 -0.89
C PHE A 25 4.49 -0.91 0.53
N PHE A 26 3.25 -0.44 0.66
CA PHE A 26 2.51 -0.49 1.91
C PHE A 26 1.10 -1.01 1.69
N ASN A 27 0.57 -1.67 2.72
CA ASN A 27 -0.83 -2.06 2.82
C ASN A 27 -1.52 -1.21 3.91
N MET A 28 -2.76 -0.77 3.68
CA MET A 28 -3.48 0.07 4.64
C MET A 28 -3.68 -0.61 6.01
N LYS A 29 -3.94 -1.91 6.02
CA LYS A 29 -4.12 -2.68 7.26
C LYS A 29 -2.83 -2.84 8.04
N GLU A 30 -1.72 -3.02 7.33
CA GLU A 30 -0.41 -3.22 7.95
C GLU A 30 0.15 -1.93 8.54
N ILE A 31 -0.14 -0.77 7.93
CA ILE A 31 0.39 0.52 8.36
C ILE A 31 -0.40 1.17 9.51
N LEU A 32 -1.68 0.81 9.66
CA LEU A 32 -2.58 1.32 10.71
C LEU A 32 -2.00 1.26 12.12
N PRO A 33 -1.47 0.11 12.60
CA PRO A 33 -0.86 0.02 13.93
C PRO A 33 0.34 0.97 14.11
N PHE A 34 1.16 1.17 13.07
CA PHE A 34 2.31 2.05 13.13
C PHE A 34 1.90 3.52 13.26
N ILE A 35 0.90 3.95 12.49
CA ILE A 35 0.35 5.30 12.58
C ILE A 35 -0.29 5.51 13.95
N HIS A 36 -1.06 4.53 14.44
CA HIS A 36 -1.69 4.62 15.76
C HIS A 36 -0.67 4.74 16.89
N ALA A 37 0.41 3.97 16.86
CA ALA A 37 1.51 4.07 17.82
C ALA A 37 2.19 5.45 17.77
N ARG A 38 2.47 5.98 16.57
CA ARG A 38 3.03 7.33 16.40
C ARG A 38 2.11 8.42 16.94
N PHE A 39 0.80 8.30 16.72
CA PHE A 39 -0.18 9.26 17.22
C PHE A 39 -0.26 9.25 18.75
N LYS A 40 -0.20 8.07 19.38
CA LYS A 40 -0.08 7.94 20.84
C LYS A 40 1.18 8.63 21.37
N MET A 41 2.34 8.43 20.75
CA MET A 41 3.60 9.07 21.15
C MET A 41 3.55 10.59 21.03
N ALA A 42 2.82 11.12 20.05
CA ALA A 42 2.63 12.55 19.84
C ALA A 42 1.45 13.15 20.66
N SER A 43 0.85 12.37 21.57
CA SER A 43 -0.33 12.75 22.35
C SER A 43 -1.53 13.20 21.50
N ILE A 44 -1.65 12.67 20.28
CA ILE A 44 -2.78 12.93 19.38
C ILE A 44 -3.85 11.89 19.65
N ASN A 45 -4.98 12.32 20.20
CA ASN A 45 -6.09 11.43 20.53
C ASN A 45 -6.98 11.19 19.29
N ILE A 46 -6.68 10.12 18.55
CA ILE A 46 -7.49 9.67 17.43
C ILE A 46 -7.65 8.14 17.52
N ASN A 47 -8.85 7.64 17.20
CA ASN A 47 -9.11 6.21 17.16
C ASN A 47 -8.67 5.61 15.80
N LEU A 48 -8.62 4.27 15.71
CA LEU A 48 -8.21 3.57 14.48
C LEU A 48 -9.08 3.94 13.28
N ARG A 49 -10.40 4.10 13.49
CA ARG A 49 -11.34 4.51 12.44
C ARG A 49 -11.02 5.88 11.86
N GLY A 50 -10.64 6.85 12.70
CA GLY A 50 -10.21 8.17 12.25
C GLY A 50 -8.91 8.12 11.44
N ILE A 51 -7.99 7.21 11.78
CA ILE A 51 -6.76 6.99 11.00
C ILE A 51 -7.11 6.38 9.63
N GLU A 52 -8.04 5.43 9.57
CA GLU A 52 -8.54 4.88 8.31
C GLU A 52 -9.15 5.95 7.41
N GLU A 53 -9.95 6.85 7.97
CA GLU A 53 -10.55 7.96 7.23
C GLU A 53 -9.48 8.93 6.70
N LEU A 54 -8.45 9.23 7.48
CA LEU A 54 -7.31 10.04 7.03
C LEU A 54 -6.54 9.36 5.88
N LEU A 55 -6.29 8.06 5.99
CA LEU A 55 -5.65 7.27 4.92
C LEU A 55 -6.49 7.26 3.64
N LYS A 56 -7.82 7.08 3.77
CA LYS A 56 -8.74 7.16 2.63
C LYS A 56 -8.70 8.54 1.96
N SER A 57 -8.74 9.61 2.75
CA SER A 57 -8.67 10.97 2.20
C SER A 57 -7.36 11.22 1.44
N LEU A 58 -6.23 10.75 1.97
CA LEU A 58 -4.94 10.83 1.27
C LEU A 58 -4.92 10.01 -0.03
N ALA A 59 -5.59 8.86 -0.05
CA ALA A 59 -5.71 8.04 -1.25
C ALA A 59 -6.63 8.68 -2.31
N GLU A 60 -7.75 9.26 -1.90
CA GLU A 60 -8.66 10.03 -2.77
C GLU A 60 -7.96 11.26 -3.37
N LYS A 61 -7.11 11.94 -2.59
CA LYS A 61 -6.23 13.02 -3.03
C LYS A 61 -5.06 12.55 -3.91
N LYS A 62 -4.94 11.23 -4.15
CA LYS A 62 -3.88 10.58 -4.94
C LYS A 62 -2.46 10.85 -4.42
N LEU A 63 -2.33 11.12 -3.12
CA LEU A 63 -1.04 11.36 -2.47
C LEU A 63 -0.39 10.05 -2.00
N ILE A 64 -1.21 9.05 -1.72
CA ILE A 64 -0.79 7.70 -1.41
C ILE A 64 -1.57 6.72 -2.27
N VAL A 65 -0.95 5.61 -2.63
CA VAL A 65 -1.60 4.52 -3.37
C VAL A 65 -1.19 3.23 -2.68
N GLU A 66 -2.18 2.41 -2.33
CA GLU A 66 -1.90 1.09 -1.76
C GLU A 66 -1.13 0.27 -2.79
N GLY A 67 0.05 -0.20 -2.39
CA GLY A 67 0.90 -1.00 -3.27
C GLY A 67 0.54 -2.47 -3.14
N SER A 68 0.50 -3.17 -4.26
CA SER A 68 0.41 -4.63 -4.28
C SER A 68 1.74 -5.24 -4.72
N LYS A 69 2.03 -6.43 -4.20
CA LYS A 69 3.05 -7.30 -4.80
C LYS A 69 2.37 -8.12 -5.87
N LEU A 70 2.91 -8.09 -7.09
CA LEU A 70 2.51 -9.00 -8.15
C LEU A 70 3.43 -10.23 -8.09
N TYR A 71 2.90 -11.34 -7.60
CA TYR A 71 3.59 -12.62 -7.60
C TYR A 71 3.27 -13.40 -8.87
N LYS A 72 4.11 -14.40 -9.17
CA LYS A 72 3.88 -15.32 -10.29
C LYS A 72 2.49 -15.94 -10.22
N ASP A 73 2.03 -16.35 -9.03
CA ASP A 73 0.73 -17.02 -8.87
C ASP A 73 -0.43 -16.08 -9.17
N ASP A 74 -0.29 -14.77 -8.92
CA ASP A 74 -1.27 -13.75 -9.31
C ASP A 74 -1.41 -13.67 -10.84
N ILE A 75 -0.29 -13.85 -11.57
CA ILE A 75 -0.27 -13.87 -13.04
C ILE A 75 -0.86 -15.18 -13.57
N LEU A 76 -0.55 -16.30 -12.93
CA LEU A 76 -0.97 -17.66 -13.32
C LEU A 76 -2.38 -18.04 -12.83
N ASN A 77 -3.08 -17.14 -12.13
CA ASN A 77 -4.53 -17.27 -11.90
C ASN A 77 -5.32 -17.20 -13.22
N ASN A 78 -4.78 -16.56 -14.26
CA ASN A 78 -5.36 -16.65 -15.59
C ASN A 78 -5.03 -18.01 -16.24
N LEU A 79 -6.06 -18.80 -16.55
CA LEU A 79 -5.94 -20.13 -17.16
C LEU A 79 -5.10 -20.13 -18.46
N LYS A 80 -5.22 -19.12 -19.33
CA LYS A 80 -4.43 -19.06 -20.57
C LYS A 80 -2.96 -18.83 -20.26
N ARG A 81 -2.65 -17.89 -19.34
CA ARG A 81 -1.27 -17.61 -18.93
C ARG A 81 -0.63 -18.81 -18.23
N ARG A 82 -1.41 -19.56 -17.45
CA ARG A 82 -0.99 -20.82 -16.84
C ARG A 82 -0.60 -21.86 -17.89
N LYS A 83 -1.46 -22.10 -18.89
CA LYS A 83 -1.16 -23.05 -19.97
C LYS A 83 0.12 -22.69 -20.74
N ILE A 84 0.33 -21.41 -21.05
CA ILE A 84 1.56 -20.94 -21.69
C ILE A 84 2.78 -21.20 -20.80
N TYR A 85 2.68 -20.85 -19.52
CA TYR A 85 3.74 -21.05 -18.55
C TYR A 85 4.12 -22.54 -18.41
N ASP A 86 3.12 -23.41 -18.28
CA ASP A 86 3.33 -24.85 -18.14
C ASP A 86 3.95 -25.44 -19.41
N PHE A 87 3.47 -25.03 -20.59
CA PHE A 87 4.03 -25.45 -21.87
C PHE A 87 5.50 -25.08 -22.03
N ILE A 88 5.88 -23.83 -21.73
CA ILE A 88 7.29 -23.37 -21.78
C ILE A 88 8.14 -24.09 -20.74
N LYS A 89 7.58 -24.38 -19.56
CA LYS A 89 8.27 -25.09 -18.48
C LYS A 89 8.59 -26.54 -18.86
N GLU A 90 7.67 -27.21 -19.56
CA GLU A 90 7.86 -28.58 -20.06
C GLU A 90 8.75 -28.63 -21.31
N ASN A 91 8.76 -27.55 -22.10
CA ASN A 91 9.50 -27.47 -23.37
C ASN A 91 10.42 -26.23 -23.40
N PRO A 92 11.54 -26.26 -22.66
CA PRO A 92 12.47 -25.14 -22.64
C PRO A 92 13.08 -24.92 -24.03
N GLY A 93 13.03 -23.67 -24.51
CA GLY A 93 13.58 -23.30 -25.83
C GLY A 93 12.64 -23.53 -27.01
N THR A 94 11.35 -23.78 -26.79
CA THR A 94 10.35 -23.76 -27.86
C THR A 94 10.15 -22.35 -28.39
N TYR A 95 10.17 -22.21 -29.72
CA TYR A 95 9.98 -20.97 -30.48
C TYR A 95 8.59 -20.92 -31.11
#